data_AF-A0A9Q8CJ30-F1
#
_entry.id   AF-A0A9Q8CJ30-F1
#
_cell.length_a   1.000
_cell.length_b   1.000
_cell.length_c   1.000
_cell.angle_alpha   90.00
_cell.angle_beta   90.00
_cell.angle_gamma   90.00
#
_symmetry.space_group_name_H-M   'P 1'
#
loop_
_entity.id
_entity.type
_entity.pdbx_description
1 polymer ?
#
loop_
_entity_poly.entity_id
_entity_poly.type
_entity_poly.pdbx_seq_one_letter_code
_entity_poly.pdbx_strand_id
1 'polypeptide(L)'
;MRKYNLSDVIEFKNIPEYSADDIMRIRKNLQLGRNKFAQLTGVSVKTIETWEYGRNRPNGSAARLLQLLESNPDIFMREMINFRIESLK
;
A
#
# COMPACT_ATOMS: atom_id res chain seq x y z
N MET A 1 36.86 17.75 8.18
CA MET A 1 35.59 17.18 8.70
C MET A 1 35.39 15.81 8.07
N ARG A 2 35.24 14.76 8.88
CA ARG A 2 35.00 13.39 8.39
C ARG A 2 33.60 13.37 7.76
N LYS A 3 33.49 13.19 6.44
CA LYS A 3 32.19 12.97 5.78
C LYS A 3 31.71 11.59 6.22
N TYR A 4 30.70 11.54 7.06
CA TYR A 4 30.01 10.28 7.36
C TYR A 4 29.28 9.83 6.09
N ASN A 5 29.39 8.56 5.72
CA ASN A 5 28.51 8.03 4.68
C ASN A 5 27.13 7.89 5.27
N LEU A 6 26.13 8.28 4.49
CA LEU A 6 24.73 8.28 4.94
C LEU A 6 24.26 6.85 5.32
N SER A 7 24.81 5.83 4.69
CA SER A 7 24.59 4.42 5.02
C SER A 7 25.02 4.06 6.45
N ASP A 8 26.02 4.74 7.00
CA ASP A 8 26.64 4.37 8.28
C ASP A 8 25.83 4.91 9.48
N VAL A 9 24.83 5.76 9.20
CA VAL A 9 24.02 6.44 10.21
C VAL A 9 22.51 6.27 9.99
N ILE A 10 22.09 5.60 8.91
CA ILE A 10 20.68 5.31 8.64
C ILE A 10 20.35 3.89 9.08
N GLU A 11 19.34 3.79 9.93
CA GLU A 11 18.65 2.54 10.22
C GLU A 11 17.24 2.59 9.61
N PHE A 12 16.88 1.58 8.82
CA PHE A 12 15.54 1.48 8.26
C PHE A 12 14.63 0.69 9.21
N LYS A 13 13.38 1.15 9.36
CA LYS A 13 12.36 0.35 10.03
C LYS A 13 12.20 -1.00 9.32
N ASN A 14 12.05 -2.05 10.13
CA ASN A 14 11.73 -3.41 9.69
C ASN A 14 10.51 -3.41 8.76
N ILE A 15 10.50 -4.37 7.84
CA ILE A 15 9.36 -4.59 6.95
C ILE A 15 8.23 -5.19 7.79
N PRO A 16 7.06 -4.53 7.88
CA PRO A 16 5.95 -5.08 8.64
C PRO A 16 5.38 -6.33 7.98
N GLU A 17 4.90 -7.26 8.79
CA GLU A 17 4.06 -8.35 8.33
C GLU A 17 2.59 -7.93 8.37
N TYR A 18 1.83 -8.33 7.36
CA TYR A 18 0.41 -8.04 7.27
C TYR A 18 -0.41 -9.32 7.26
N SER A 19 -1.40 -9.38 8.15
CA SER A 19 -2.45 -10.39 8.17
C SER A 19 -3.54 -10.07 7.15
N ALA A 20 -4.41 -11.05 6.88
CA ALA A 20 -5.58 -10.87 6.02
C ALA A 20 -6.48 -9.70 6.48
N ASP A 21 -6.68 -9.58 7.80
CA ASP A 21 -7.50 -8.52 8.39
C ASP A 21 -6.85 -7.14 8.24
N ASP A 22 -5.52 -7.06 8.31
CA ASP A 22 -4.81 -5.80 8.07
C ASP A 22 -4.99 -5.31 6.64
N ILE A 23 -4.85 -6.20 5.65
CA ILE A 23 -5.05 -5.85 4.24
C ILE A 23 -6.48 -5.37 4.01
N MET A 24 -7.45 -6.07 4.58
CA MET A 24 -8.85 -5.68 4.48
C MET A 24 -9.12 -4.32 5.14
N ARG A 25 -8.53 -4.06 6.31
CA ARG A 25 -8.63 -2.79 7.03
C ARG A 25 -8.05 -1.65 6.21
N ILE A 26 -6.82 -1.78 5.70
CA ILE A 26 -6.16 -0.76 4.88
C ILE A 26 -7.01 -0.42 3.66
N ARG A 27 -7.49 -1.44 2.92
CA ARG A 27 -8.34 -1.21 1.75
C ARG A 27 -9.64 -0.49 2.11
N LYS A 28 -10.29 -0.89 3.21
CA LYS A 28 -11.55 -0.28 3.65
C LYS A 28 -11.36 1.15 4.16
N ASN A 29 -10.25 1.45 4.81
CA ASN A 29 -9.91 2.82 5.25
C ASN A 29 -9.74 3.77 4.06
N LEU A 30 -9.23 3.26 2.94
CA LEU A 30 -9.16 3.98 1.66
C LEU A 30 -10.50 4.01 0.90
N GLN A 31 -11.54 3.38 1.43
CA GLN A 31 -12.88 3.27 0.82
C GLN A 31 -12.86 2.64 -0.58
N LEU A 32 -11.91 1.74 -0.84
CA LEU A 32 -11.75 1.10 -2.14
C LEU A 32 -12.34 -0.31 -2.19
N GLY A 33 -12.95 -0.65 -3.34
CA GLY A 33 -13.20 -2.04 -3.72
C GLY A 33 -11.91 -2.76 -4.11
N ARG A 34 -11.93 -4.09 -4.13
CA ARG A 34 -10.75 -4.92 -4.49
C ARG A 34 -10.14 -4.57 -5.84
N ASN A 35 -10.97 -4.26 -6.84
CA ASN A 35 -10.50 -3.87 -8.18
C ASN A 35 -9.68 -2.58 -8.16
N LYS A 36 -10.15 -1.56 -7.45
CA LYS A 36 -9.44 -0.27 -7.34
C LYS A 36 -8.19 -0.39 -6.47
N PHE A 37 -8.28 -1.19 -5.41
CA PHE A 37 -7.12 -1.46 -4.57
C PHE A 37 -6.03 -2.25 -5.31
N ALA A 38 -6.41 -3.21 -6.15
CA ALA A 38 -5.50 -3.94 -7.04
C ALA A 38 -4.81 -3.01 -8.05
N GLN A 39 -5.56 -2.10 -8.67
CA GLN A 39 -4.99 -1.05 -9.54
C GLN A 39 -4.00 -0.16 -8.79
N LEU A 40 -4.38 0.29 -7.59
CA LEU A 40 -3.54 1.13 -6.73
C LEU A 40 -2.23 0.45 -6.34
N THR A 41 -2.29 -0.83 -5.97
CA THR A 41 -1.14 -1.60 -5.50
C THR A 41 -0.34 -2.25 -6.63
N GLY A 42 -0.82 -2.15 -7.88
CA GLY A 42 -0.15 -2.70 -9.06
C GLY A 42 -0.14 -4.23 -9.13
N VAL A 43 -1.04 -4.90 -8.41
CA VAL A 43 -1.16 -6.36 -8.42
C VAL A 43 -2.50 -6.81 -9.00
N SER A 44 -2.64 -8.11 -9.27
CA SER A 44 -3.92 -8.64 -9.75
C SER A 44 -4.99 -8.60 -8.64
N VAL A 45 -6.27 -8.53 -9.03
CA VAL A 45 -7.40 -8.66 -8.09
C VAL A 45 -7.31 -10.00 -7.35
N LYS A 46 -6.86 -11.05 -8.04
CA LYS A 46 -6.67 -12.37 -7.45
C LYS A 46 -5.64 -12.36 -6.32
N THR A 47 -4.56 -11.59 -6.49
CA THR A 47 -3.56 -11.38 -5.44
C THR A 47 -4.19 -10.76 -4.21
N ILE A 48 -4.98 -9.69 -4.37
CA ILE A 48 -5.71 -9.05 -3.26
C ILE A 48 -6.64 -10.04 -2.55
N GLU A 49 -7.42 -10.83 -3.29
CA GLU A 49 -8.27 -11.86 -2.70
C GLU A 49 -7.46 -12.86 -1.88
N THR A 50 -6.36 -13.39 -2.43
CA THR A 50 -5.54 -14.37 -1.72
C THR A 50 -4.91 -13.80 -0.45
N TRP A 51 -4.55 -12.51 -0.44
CA TRP A 51 -4.09 -11.83 0.77
C TRP A 51 -5.22 -11.67 1.79
N GLU A 52 -6.40 -11.19 1.39
CA GLU A 52 -7.56 -11.01 2.27
C GLU A 52 -8.20 -12.32 2.76
N TYR A 53 -7.96 -13.44 2.09
CA TYR A 53 -8.33 -14.77 2.56
C TYR A 53 -7.23 -15.45 3.38
N GLY A 54 -6.07 -14.80 3.54
CA GLY A 54 -4.93 -15.36 4.28
C GLY A 54 -4.25 -16.55 3.60
N ARG A 55 -4.49 -16.78 2.31
CA ARG A 55 -3.88 -17.90 1.56
C ARG A 55 -2.43 -17.63 1.17
N ASN A 56 -2.08 -16.36 1.01
CA ASN A 56 -0.73 -15.87 0.77
C ASN A 56 -0.55 -14.53 1.48
N ARG A 57 0.70 -14.07 1.61
CA ARG A 57 1.03 -12.77 2.22
C ARG A 57 1.67 -11.83 1.19
N PRO A 58 1.61 -10.51 1.41
CA PRO A 58 2.38 -9.55 0.63
C PRO A 58 3.89 -9.85 0.75
N ASN A 59 4.61 -9.76 -0.36
CA ASN A 59 6.08 -9.81 -0.32
C ASN A 59 6.64 -8.49 0.25
N GLY A 60 7.95 -8.41 0.46
CA GLY A 60 8.56 -7.27 1.14
C GLY A 60 8.31 -5.91 0.49
N SER A 61 8.26 -5.83 -0.84
CA SER A 61 7.95 -4.58 -1.55
C SER A 61 6.48 -4.21 -1.41
N ALA A 62 5.57 -5.17 -1.56
CA ALA A 62 4.14 -4.94 -1.34
C ALA A 62 3.84 -4.54 0.10
N ALA A 63 4.49 -5.18 1.09
CA ALA A 63 4.40 -4.80 2.50
C ALA A 63 4.91 -3.37 2.74
N ARG A 64 6.01 -2.96 2.10
CA ARG A 64 6.47 -1.56 2.20
C ARG A 64 5.47 -0.57 1.58
N LEU A 65 4.83 -0.92 0.47
CA LEU A 65 3.78 -0.09 -0.12
C LEU A 65 2.56 0.01 0.80
N LEU A 66 2.14 -1.11 1.39
CA LEU A 66 1.04 -1.15 2.37
C LEU A 66 1.35 -0.30 3.62
N GLN A 67 2.61 -0.30 4.07
CA GLN A 67 3.08 0.57 5.16
C GLN A 67 2.92 2.05 4.83
N LEU A 68 3.23 2.44 3.58
CA LEU A 68 3.05 3.82 3.12
C LEU A 68 1.57 4.18 3.02
N LEU A 69 0.74 3.28 2.49
CA LEU A 69 -0.72 3.43 2.40
C LEU A 69 -1.38 3.59 3.78
N GLU A 70 -0.92 2.83 4.77
CA GLU A 70 -1.42 2.89 6.14
C GLU A 70 -0.98 4.16 6.87
N SER A 71 0.27 4.60 6.65
CA SER A 71 0.85 5.76 7.36
C SER A 71 0.46 7.11 6.76
N ASN A 72 0.18 7.16 5.45
CA ASN A 72 -0.16 8.39 4.74
C ASN A 72 -1.16 8.10 3.59
N PRO A 73 -2.45 7.90 3.91
CA PRO A 73 -3.46 7.53 2.91
C PRO A 73 -3.66 8.62 1.83
N ASP A 74 -3.40 9.88 2.16
CA ASP A 74 -3.67 11.02 1.27
C ASP A 74 -2.65 11.17 0.13
N ILE A 75 -1.44 10.61 0.29
CA ILE A 75 -0.39 10.72 -0.74
C ILE A 75 -0.84 10.13 -2.08
N PHE A 76 -1.68 9.10 -2.03
CA PHE A 76 -2.23 8.43 -3.21
C PHE A 76 -3.35 9.23 -3.87
N MET A 77 -4.21 9.88 -3.05
CA MET A 77 -5.26 10.76 -3.55
C MET A 77 -4.66 11.90 -4.38
N ARG A 78 -3.47 12.38 -3.99
CA ARG A 78 -2.75 13.46 -4.69
C ARG A 78 -2.04 12.99 -5.97
N GLU A 79 -1.30 11.88 -5.89
CA GLU A 79 -0.34 11.50 -6.94
C GLU A 79 -0.93 10.57 -8.02
N MET A 80 -1.98 9.80 -7.69
CA MET A 80 -2.43 8.69 -8.54
C MET A 80 -3.91 8.74 -8.94
N ILE A 81 -4.69 9.69 -8.43
CA ILE A 81 -6.12 9.82 -8.75
C ILE A 81 -6.36 10.99 -9.68
N ASN A 82 -6.85 10.68 -10.89
CA ASN A 82 -7.49 11.65 -11.74
C ASN A 82 -9.00 11.59 -11.50
N PHE A 83 -9.59 12.67 -10.98
CA PHE A 83 -11.05 12.79 -10.87
C PHE A 83 -11.65 12.96 -12.26
N ARG A 84 -12.50 12.01 -12.68
CA ARG A 84 -13.27 12.14 -13.93
C ARG A 84 -14.59 12.86 -13.60
N ILE A 85 -14.67 14.14 -13.96
CA ILE A 85 -15.83 15.03 -13.65
C ILE A 85 -17.10 14.64 -14.43
N GLU A 86 -17.01 13.78 -15.45
CA GLU A 86 -18.09 13.51 -16.42
C GLU A 86 -19.27 12.65 -15.92
N SER A 87 -19.34 12.28 -14.64
CA SER A 87 -20.40 11.39 -14.11
C SER A 87 -21.30 12.01 -13.03
N LEU A 88 -21.23 13.34 -12.83
CA LEU A 88 -22.18 14.09 -11.99
C LEU A 88 -23.23 14.84 -12.83
N LYS A 89 -23.70 14.23 -13.92
CA LYS A 89 -24.91 14.67 -14.61
C LYS A 89 -26.09 13.84 -14.14
#